data_AF-A0A853IB95-F1
#
_entry.id   AF-A0A853IB95-F1
#
_cell.length_a   1.000
_cell.length_b   1.000
_cell.length_c   1.000
_cell.angle_alpha   90.00
_cell.angle_beta   90.00
_cell.angle_gamma   90.00
#
_symmetry.space_group_name_H-M   'P 1'
#
loop_
_entity.id
_entity.type
_entity.pdbx_description
1 polymer ?
#
loop_
_entity_poly.entity_id
_entity_poly.type
_entity_poly.pdbx_seq_one_letter_code
_entity_poly.pdbx_strand_id
1 'polypeptide(L)'
;MAVNLATETINTIYLHYKNKSDNGFRGHLGASIIGKECQRALWYDFHWCTPSNHSGQVLRLFETGQLAEARFAENLRAIGVQIHTVDPKTGLQYRVVACDGHFGGSMDGIGQGFPEAPKTPHVVEMKTHSEKSFKDLQKKQVKESKPQNYTQMQVYMHLGGFERAFYIAVNKNTDELYGERVEYDKPHAREAIDKA
;
A
#
# COMPACT_ATOMS: atom_id res chain seq x y z
N MET A 1 14.09 -34.88 7.59
CA MET A 1 13.29 -33.89 6.86
C MET A 1 11.83 -34.16 7.18
N ALA A 2 11.08 -33.16 7.65
CA ALA A 2 9.64 -33.36 7.88
C ALA A 2 8.99 -33.65 6.51
N VAL A 3 8.38 -34.82 6.36
CA VAL A 3 7.58 -35.14 5.19
C VAL A 3 6.35 -34.24 5.24
N ASN A 4 6.14 -33.41 4.23
CA ASN A 4 4.93 -32.61 4.12
C ASN A 4 3.78 -33.52 3.66
N LEU A 5 3.10 -34.13 4.63
CA LEU A 5 2.06 -35.15 4.42
C LEU A 5 0.82 -34.65 3.65
N ALA A 6 0.65 -33.33 3.49
CA ALA A 6 -0.50 -32.70 2.82
C ALA A 6 -0.14 -31.95 1.53
N THR A 7 0.89 -32.40 0.80
CA THR A 7 1.41 -31.69 -0.39
C THR A 7 0.34 -31.46 -1.47
N GLU A 8 -0.55 -32.44 -1.73
CA GLU A 8 -1.59 -32.30 -2.75
C GLU A 8 -2.64 -31.24 -2.39
N THR A 9 -3.11 -31.24 -1.14
CA THR A 9 -4.03 -30.23 -0.62
C THR A 9 -3.42 -28.83 -0.71
N ILE A 10 -2.15 -28.68 -0.33
CA ILE A 10 -1.43 -27.40 -0.38
C ILE A 10 -1.28 -26.91 -1.83
N ASN A 11 -0.92 -27.81 -2.75
CA ASN A 11 -0.80 -27.48 -4.17
C ASN A 11 -2.14 -27.04 -4.77
N THR A 12 -3.23 -27.71 -4.40
CA THR A 12 -4.59 -27.35 -4.84
C THR A 12 -4.98 -25.95 -4.36
N ILE A 13 -4.64 -25.60 -3.12
CA ILE A 13 -4.84 -24.23 -2.61
C ILE A 13 -4.04 -23.22 -3.44
N TYR A 14 -2.75 -23.46 -3.68
CA TYR A 14 -1.94 -22.52 -4.47
C TYR A 14 -2.42 -22.40 -5.92
N LEU A 15 -2.88 -23.50 -6.51
CA LEU A 15 -3.48 -23.48 -7.84
C LEU A 15 -4.78 -22.67 -7.86
N HIS A 16 -5.61 -22.77 -6.81
CA HIS A 16 -6.81 -21.93 -6.67
C HIS A 16 -6.48 -20.44 -6.73
N TYR A 17 -5.48 -19.97 -5.98
CA TYR A 17 -5.06 -18.56 -6.04
C TYR A 17 -4.60 -18.16 -7.46
N LYS A 18 -3.79 -19.01 -8.11
CA LYS A 18 -3.30 -18.75 -9.47
C LYS A 18 -4.43 -18.71 -10.51
N ASN A 19 -5.42 -19.58 -10.37
CA ASN A 19 -6.57 -19.61 -11.28
C ASN A 19 -7.50 -18.41 -11.09
N LYS A 20 -7.49 -17.79 -9.90
CA LYS A 20 -8.28 -16.60 -9.59
C LYS A 20 -7.57 -15.28 -9.94
N SER A 21 -6.23 -15.27 -10.03
CA SER A 21 -5.48 -14.05 -10.34
C SER A 21 -5.71 -13.57 -11.77
N ASP A 22 -5.78 -12.25 -11.93
CA ASP A 22 -5.79 -11.61 -13.25
C ASP A 22 -4.37 -11.36 -13.78
N ASN A 23 -4.28 -10.69 -14.93
CA ASN A 23 -3.01 -10.33 -15.58
C ASN A 23 -2.30 -9.13 -14.93
N GLY A 24 -2.92 -8.50 -13.93
CA GLY A 24 -2.42 -7.33 -13.22
C GLY A 24 -2.50 -6.01 -13.98
N PHE A 25 -3.03 -6.00 -15.20
CA PHE A 25 -3.07 -4.81 -16.06
C PHE A 25 -4.10 -3.79 -15.57
N ARG A 26 -3.70 -2.52 -15.56
CA ARG A 26 -4.52 -1.38 -15.13
C ARG A 26 -4.59 -0.36 -16.25
N GLY A 27 -5.75 0.29 -16.41
CA GLY A 27 -5.94 1.39 -17.36
C GLY A 27 -5.21 2.70 -16.99
N HIS A 28 -4.52 2.73 -15.85
CA HIS A 28 -3.75 3.87 -15.35
C HIS A 28 -2.45 3.40 -14.71
N LEU A 29 -1.43 4.26 -14.72
CA LEU A 29 -0.22 4.08 -13.93
C LEU A 29 -0.54 4.29 -12.45
N GLY A 30 -0.13 3.35 -11.59
CA GLY A 30 -0.44 3.38 -10.17
C GLY A 30 0.51 4.27 -9.35
N ALA A 31 -0.04 5.09 -8.46
CA ALA A 31 0.73 5.87 -7.49
C ALA A 31 1.63 4.99 -6.59
N SER A 32 1.25 3.73 -6.36
CA SER A 32 2.05 2.77 -5.60
C SER A 32 3.34 2.34 -6.29
N ILE A 33 3.49 2.56 -7.60
CA ILE A 33 4.68 2.17 -8.37
C ILE A 33 5.49 3.36 -8.88
N ILE A 34 4.96 4.59 -8.87
CA ILE A 34 5.60 5.79 -9.44
C ILE A 34 7.00 6.08 -8.87
N GLY A 35 7.24 5.65 -7.61
CA GLY A 35 8.55 5.73 -6.96
C GLY A 35 9.60 4.74 -7.46
N LYS A 36 9.31 3.87 -8.45
CA LYS A 36 10.32 3.03 -9.11
C LYS A 36 11.40 3.92 -9.74
N GLU A 37 12.66 3.63 -9.47
CA GLU A 37 13.79 4.42 -10.01
C GLU A 37 13.83 4.40 -11.55
N CYS A 38 13.60 3.24 -12.15
CA CYS A 38 13.65 3.07 -13.60
C CYS A 38 12.36 3.54 -14.29
N GLN A 39 12.41 4.68 -14.99
CA GLN A 39 11.28 5.21 -15.77
C GLN A 39 10.83 4.25 -16.89
N ARG A 40 11.77 3.54 -17.53
CA ARG A 40 11.42 2.55 -18.55
C ARG A 40 10.59 1.40 -17.99
N ALA A 41 10.81 1.02 -16.73
CA ALA A 41 9.97 0.01 -16.07
C ALA A 41 8.53 0.52 -15.91
N LEU A 42 8.34 1.78 -15.51
CA LEU A 42 7.02 2.41 -15.44
C LEU A 42 6.32 2.43 -16.81
N TRP A 43 7.07 2.78 -17.86
CA TRP A 43 6.54 2.76 -19.22
C TRP A 43 6.06 1.35 -19.61
N TYR A 44 6.84 0.31 -19.33
CA TYR A 44 6.43 -1.08 -19.59
C TYR A 44 5.23 -1.54 -18.75
N ASP A 45 5.14 -1.09 -17.49
CA ASP A 45 4.00 -1.40 -16.63
C ASP A 45 2.72 -0.76 -17.19
N PHE A 46 2.78 0.51 -17.61
CA PHE A 46 1.64 1.25 -18.16
C PHE A 46 1.19 0.70 -19.52
N HIS A 47 2.12 0.26 -20.36
CA HIS A 47 1.84 -0.32 -21.69
C HIS A 47 1.64 -1.84 -21.67
N TRP A 48 1.46 -2.44 -20.49
CA TRP A 48 1.12 -3.87 -20.34
C TRP A 48 2.12 -4.81 -21.03
N CYS A 49 3.40 -4.42 -21.09
CA CYS A 49 4.42 -5.18 -21.81
C CYS A 49 4.81 -6.47 -21.07
N THR A 50 4.53 -6.57 -19.77
CA THR A 50 4.85 -7.74 -18.94
C THR A 50 3.64 -8.16 -18.11
N PRO A 51 2.97 -9.29 -18.42
CA PRO A 51 1.89 -9.80 -17.59
C PRO A 51 2.41 -10.23 -16.21
N SER A 52 1.60 -10.04 -15.17
CA SER A 52 1.95 -10.55 -13.85
C SER A 52 1.90 -12.07 -13.82
N ASN A 53 2.93 -12.72 -13.26
CA ASN A 53 2.97 -14.17 -13.08
C ASN A 53 3.46 -14.51 -11.67
N HIS A 54 2.56 -14.39 -10.70
CA HIS A 54 2.85 -14.68 -9.30
C HIS A 54 2.53 -16.14 -8.95
N SER A 55 3.31 -16.71 -8.04
CA SER A 55 2.99 -18.03 -7.47
C SER A 55 1.76 -17.94 -6.57
N GLY A 56 1.03 -19.04 -6.39
CA GLY A 56 -0.11 -19.08 -5.46
C GLY A 56 0.25 -18.68 -4.03
N GLN A 57 1.47 -19.00 -3.59
CA GLN A 57 1.99 -18.56 -2.29
C GLN A 57 2.14 -17.03 -2.22
N VAL A 58 2.66 -16.39 -3.27
CA VAL A 58 2.82 -14.93 -3.33
C VAL A 58 1.44 -14.24 -3.38
N LEU A 59 0.49 -14.79 -4.14
CA LEU A 59 -0.88 -14.27 -4.18
C LEU A 59 -1.56 -14.34 -2.80
N ARG A 60 -1.34 -15.43 -2.07
CA ARG A 60 -1.82 -15.58 -0.69
C ARG A 60 -1.11 -14.62 0.28
N LEU A 61 0.14 -14.26 0.01
CA LEU A 61 0.85 -13.21 0.75
C LEU A 61 0.22 -11.83 0.52
N PHE A 62 -0.30 -11.55 -0.67
CA PHE A 62 -1.05 -10.31 -0.93
C PHE A 62 -2.37 -10.27 -0.17
N GLU A 63 -3.10 -11.39 -0.15
CA GLU A 63 -4.32 -11.52 0.67
C GLU A 63 -4.02 -11.32 2.16
N THR A 64 -2.87 -11.78 2.65
CA THR A 64 -2.44 -11.51 4.04
C THR A 64 -2.31 -10.00 4.31
N GLY A 65 -1.86 -9.22 3.31
CA GLY A 65 -1.86 -7.76 3.39
C GLY A 65 -3.26 -7.18 3.47
N GLN A 66 -4.16 -7.61 2.58
CA GLN A 66 -5.56 -7.16 2.54
C GLN A 66 -6.30 -7.45 3.85
N LEU A 67 -6.10 -8.63 4.45
CA LEU A 67 -6.69 -8.99 5.73
C LEU A 67 -6.15 -8.12 6.88
N ALA A 68 -4.89 -7.67 6.80
CA ALA A 68 -4.29 -6.80 7.81
C ALA A 68 -4.89 -5.39 7.77
N GLU A 69 -5.28 -4.87 6.61
CA GLU A 69 -5.91 -3.53 6.48
C GLU A 69 -7.16 -3.40 7.35
N ALA A 70 -8.05 -4.40 7.32
CA ALA A 70 -9.24 -4.42 8.17
C ALA A 70 -8.88 -4.38 9.66
N ARG A 71 -7.86 -5.15 10.08
CA ARG A 71 -7.39 -5.18 11.47
C ARG A 71 -6.77 -3.85 11.90
N PHE A 72 -5.98 -3.21 11.04
CA PHE A 72 -5.44 -1.87 11.32
C PHE A 72 -6.55 -0.84 11.51
N ALA A 73 -7.57 -0.85 10.63
CA ALA A 73 -8.70 0.06 10.75
C ALA A 73 -9.46 -0.15 12.07
N GLU A 74 -9.73 -1.39 12.46
CA GLU A 74 -10.37 -1.69 13.75
C GLU A 74 -9.51 -1.26 14.94
N ASN A 75 -8.19 -1.50 14.91
CA ASN A 75 -7.29 -1.05 15.96
C ASN A 75 -7.29 0.48 16.11
N LEU A 76 -7.28 1.22 15.00
CA LEU A 76 -7.37 2.68 15.00
C LEU A 76 -8.72 3.16 15.56
N ARG A 77 -9.83 2.54 15.15
CA ARG A 77 -11.16 2.85 15.72
C ARG A 77 -11.22 2.61 17.22
N ALA A 78 -10.67 1.48 17.67
CA ALA A 78 -10.69 1.10 19.08
C ALA A 78 -9.97 2.11 20.00
N ILE A 79 -9.02 2.88 19.47
CA ILE A 79 -8.31 3.94 20.21
C ILE A 79 -8.90 5.34 19.96
N GLY A 80 -10.04 5.44 19.27
CA GLY A 80 -10.75 6.70 19.03
C GLY A 80 -10.35 7.46 17.75
N VAL A 81 -9.52 6.87 16.88
CA VAL A 81 -9.24 7.45 15.55
C VAL A 81 -10.44 7.22 14.64
N GLN A 82 -10.95 8.30 14.05
CA GLN A 82 -11.97 8.25 13.01
C GLN A 82 -11.29 7.88 11.70
N ILE A 83 -11.44 6.63 11.27
CA ILE A 83 -10.81 6.08 10.05
C ILE A 83 -11.86 5.66 9.02
N HIS A 84 -11.78 6.26 7.85
CA HIS A 84 -12.60 5.97 6.68
C HIS A 84 -11.77 5.21 5.65
N THR A 85 -12.07 3.94 5.42
CA THR A 85 -11.37 3.09 4.42
C THR A 85 -12.09 3.08 3.07
N VAL A 86 -13.33 3.59 3.02
CA VAL A 86 -14.13 3.74 1.80
C VAL A 86 -14.88 5.07 1.83
N ASP A 87 -15.16 5.61 0.65
CA ASP A 87 -16.05 6.74 0.43
C ASP A 87 -17.50 6.26 0.64
N PRO A 88 -18.24 6.83 1.62
CA PRO A 88 -19.61 6.41 1.91
C PRO A 88 -20.59 6.65 0.74
N LYS A 89 -20.27 7.54 -0.21
CA LYS A 89 -21.11 7.80 -1.38
C LYS A 89 -21.00 6.71 -2.45
N THR A 90 -19.81 6.12 -2.60
CA THR A 90 -19.52 5.16 -3.68
C THR A 90 -19.37 3.73 -3.17
N GLY A 91 -19.10 3.54 -1.89
CA GLY A 91 -18.73 2.24 -1.31
C GLY A 91 -17.35 1.75 -1.74
N LEU A 92 -16.55 2.59 -2.41
CA LEU A 92 -15.21 2.26 -2.91
C LEU A 92 -14.14 2.96 -2.09
N GLN A 93 -12.89 2.48 -2.15
CA GLN A 93 -11.74 3.18 -1.57
C GLN A 93 -11.62 4.61 -2.13
N TYR A 94 -11.07 5.52 -1.31
CA TYR A 94 -10.76 6.89 -1.76
C TYR A 94 -9.72 6.84 -2.87
N ARG A 95 -10.04 7.46 -4.01
CA ARG A 95 -9.19 7.48 -5.19
C ARG A 95 -8.65 8.87 -5.45
N VAL A 96 -7.40 8.93 -5.89
CA VAL A 96 -6.81 10.10 -6.55
C VAL A 96 -6.63 9.81 -8.03
N VAL A 97 -6.82 10.83 -8.85
CA VAL A 97 -6.71 10.75 -10.30
C VAL A 97 -5.98 11.99 -10.81
N ALA A 98 -5.09 11.79 -11.78
CA ALA A 98 -4.40 12.84 -12.53
C ALA A 98 -4.15 12.37 -13.98
N CYS A 99 -3.51 13.23 -14.78
CA CYS A 99 -3.16 12.95 -16.18
C CYS A 99 -4.36 12.45 -17.00
N ASP A 100 -5.50 13.14 -16.91
CA ASP A 100 -6.77 12.80 -17.60
C ASP A 100 -7.25 11.36 -17.38
N GLY A 101 -6.94 10.78 -16.21
CA GLY A 101 -7.33 9.41 -15.86
C GLY A 101 -6.23 8.37 -16.08
N HIS A 102 -5.08 8.76 -16.63
CA HIS A 102 -3.95 7.86 -16.88
C HIS A 102 -3.00 7.70 -15.69
N PHE A 103 -3.14 8.48 -14.62
CA PHE A 103 -2.42 8.29 -13.38
C PHE A 103 -3.38 8.32 -12.18
N GLY A 104 -3.15 7.46 -11.19
CA GLY A 104 -4.00 7.44 -10.00
C GLY A 104 -3.65 6.38 -8.98
N GLY A 105 -4.43 6.32 -7.91
CA GLY A 105 -4.28 5.29 -6.88
C GLY A 105 -5.42 5.31 -5.86
N SER A 106 -5.46 4.26 -5.05
CA SER A 106 -6.44 4.11 -3.98
C SER A 106 -5.73 4.20 -2.64
N MET A 107 -6.25 5.03 -1.73
CA MET A 107 -5.75 5.13 -0.36
C MET A 107 -6.33 4.00 0.49
N ASP A 108 -5.53 3.48 1.44
CA ASP A 108 -6.01 2.46 2.39
C ASP A 108 -7.02 3.09 3.38
N GLY A 109 -6.83 4.37 3.74
CA GLY A 109 -7.84 5.15 4.42
C GLY A 109 -7.48 6.61 4.66
N ILE A 110 -8.44 7.36 5.22
CA ILE A 110 -8.26 8.72 5.73
C ILE A 110 -8.62 8.72 7.21
N GLY A 111 -7.68 9.14 8.05
CA GLY A 111 -7.79 9.10 9.51
C GLY A 111 -7.73 10.49 10.15
N GLN A 112 -8.47 10.71 11.22
CA GLN A 112 -8.37 11.90 12.09
C GLN A 112 -8.57 11.50 13.55
N GLY A 113 -8.00 12.27 14.49
CA GLY A 113 -8.08 11.94 15.92
C GLY A 113 -6.90 11.13 16.45
N PHE A 114 -5.78 11.09 15.71
CA PHE A 114 -4.54 10.48 16.20
C PHE A 114 -4.08 11.16 17.51
N PRO A 115 -3.65 10.41 18.53
CA PRO A 115 -3.22 10.99 19.81
C PRO A 115 -2.16 12.09 19.66
N GLU A 116 -1.23 11.94 18.71
CA GLU A 116 -0.14 12.88 18.46
C GLU A 116 -0.56 14.09 17.60
N ALA A 117 -1.73 14.03 16.96
CA ALA A 117 -2.27 15.11 16.12
C ALA A 117 -3.80 15.04 15.99
N PRO A 118 -4.55 15.31 17.09
CA PRO A 118 -5.98 15.00 17.14
C PRO A 118 -6.85 15.73 16.10
N LYS A 119 -6.40 16.92 15.67
CA LYS A 119 -7.14 17.79 14.74
C LYS A 119 -6.72 17.65 13.28
N THR A 120 -5.58 17.00 13.02
CA THR A 120 -5.03 16.92 11.67
C THR A 120 -5.54 15.65 11.00
N PRO A 121 -6.13 15.74 9.80
CA PRO A 121 -6.43 14.56 9.00
C PRO A 121 -5.16 14.05 8.32
N HIS A 122 -5.05 12.73 8.20
CA HIS A 122 -3.94 12.04 7.57
C HIS A 122 -4.44 11.09 6.51
N VAL A 123 -3.72 11.02 5.38
CA VAL A 123 -3.73 9.81 4.55
C VAL A 123 -3.18 8.66 5.39
N VAL A 124 -3.85 7.51 5.43
CA VAL A 124 -3.36 6.32 6.15
C VAL A 124 -2.89 5.30 5.13
N GLU A 125 -1.64 4.86 5.28
CA GLU A 125 -1.03 3.82 4.45
C GLU A 125 -0.65 2.63 5.34
N MET A 126 -1.18 1.45 5.01
CA MET A 126 -1.12 0.25 5.83
C MET A 126 -0.24 -0.81 5.15
N LYS A 127 0.77 -1.32 5.85
CA LYS A 127 1.71 -2.29 5.26
C LYS A 127 2.00 -3.48 6.17
N THR A 128 2.18 -4.65 5.56
CA THR A 128 2.76 -5.80 6.24
C THR A 128 4.21 -5.97 5.80
N HIS A 129 5.11 -6.24 6.75
CA HIS A 129 6.53 -6.38 6.47
C HIS A 129 7.03 -7.77 6.88
N SER A 130 7.99 -8.31 6.12
CA SER A 130 8.84 -9.39 6.63
C SER A 130 9.75 -8.85 7.73
N GLU A 131 10.24 -9.74 8.60
CA GLU A 131 11.19 -9.40 9.67
C GLU A 131 12.34 -8.48 9.22
N LYS A 132 13.03 -8.84 8.13
CA LYS A 132 14.14 -8.05 7.58
C LYS A 132 13.68 -6.65 7.14
N SER A 133 12.54 -6.58 6.45
CA SER A 133 11.98 -5.33 5.95
C SER A 133 11.51 -4.43 7.08
N PHE A 134 10.96 -5.01 8.15
CA PHE A 134 10.48 -4.29 9.34
C PHE A 134 11.65 -3.72 10.15
N LYS A 135 12.70 -4.52 10.38
CA LYS A 135 13.92 -4.05 11.06
C LYS A 135 14.63 -2.92 10.33
N ASP A 136 14.63 -2.94 9.00
CA ASP A 136 15.17 -1.84 8.19
C ASP A 136 14.28 -0.59 8.30
N LEU A 137 12.95 -0.75 8.29
CA LEU A 137 11.99 0.34 8.50
C LEU A 137 12.15 1.00 9.87
N GLN A 138 12.30 0.23 10.95
CA GLN A 138 12.52 0.76 12.30
C GLN A 138 13.78 1.62 12.39
N LYS A 139 14.83 1.27 11.64
CA LYS A 139 16.12 1.98 11.68
C LYS A 139 16.14 3.24 10.83
N LYS A 140 15.45 3.23 9.69
CA LYS A 140 15.61 4.22 8.62
C LYS A 140 14.35 5.04 8.33
N GLN A 141 13.24 4.68 8.95
CA GLN A 141 11.92 5.25 8.66
C GLN A 141 11.49 5.02 7.21
N VAL A 142 10.27 5.42 6.85
CA VAL A 142 9.66 5.06 5.57
C VAL A 142 10.36 5.73 4.38
N LYS A 143 10.85 6.97 4.52
CA LYS A 143 11.47 7.71 3.41
C LYS A 143 12.70 6.99 2.85
N GLU A 144 13.59 6.50 3.71
CA GLU A 144 14.80 5.80 3.29
C GLU A 144 14.56 4.28 3.12
N SER A 145 13.81 3.63 4.02
CA SER A 145 13.61 2.18 3.93
C SER A 145 12.67 1.78 2.78
N LYS A 146 11.67 2.62 2.47
CA LYS A 146 10.56 2.35 1.55
C LYS A 146 10.24 3.59 0.70
N PRO A 147 11.20 4.08 -0.12
CA PRO A 147 11.03 5.30 -0.91
C PRO A 147 9.82 5.27 -1.85
N GLN A 148 9.41 4.09 -2.33
CA GLN A 148 8.17 3.93 -3.11
C GLN A 148 6.92 4.25 -2.29
N ASN A 149 6.83 3.73 -1.06
CA ASN A 149 5.69 4.00 -0.17
C ASN A 149 5.67 5.46 0.28
N TYR A 150 6.84 6.05 0.54
CA TYR A 150 6.94 7.48 0.81
C TYR A 150 6.40 8.29 -0.38
N THR A 151 6.86 8.00 -1.60
CA THR A 151 6.42 8.70 -2.82
C THR A 151 4.91 8.52 -3.06
N GLN A 152 4.39 7.32 -2.84
CA GLN A 152 2.95 7.03 -2.92
C GLN A 152 2.14 7.92 -1.97
N MET A 153 2.54 8.02 -0.69
CA MET A 153 1.89 8.92 0.27
C MET A 153 2.01 10.39 -0.13
N GLN A 154 3.15 10.82 -0.70
CA GLN A 154 3.32 12.18 -1.21
C GLN A 154 2.36 12.51 -2.36
N VAL A 155 2.15 11.56 -3.27
CA VAL A 155 1.16 11.69 -4.35
C VAL A 155 -0.26 11.78 -3.79
N TYR A 156 -0.61 10.92 -2.82
CA TYR A 156 -1.93 10.94 -2.18
C TYR A 156 -2.19 12.26 -1.44
N MET A 157 -1.20 12.76 -0.71
CA MET A 157 -1.28 14.05 -0.04
C MET A 157 -1.45 15.20 -1.04
N HIS A 158 -0.67 15.19 -2.12
CA HIS A 158 -0.73 16.25 -3.13
C HIS A 158 -2.06 16.30 -3.87
N LEU A 159 -2.54 15.17 -4.38
CA LEU A 159 -3.78 15.10 -5.15
C LEU A 159 -5.03 15.16 -4.26
N GLY A 160 -4.93 14.70 -3.01
CA GLY A 160 -6.02 14.72 -2.05
C GLY A 160 -6.10 15.98 -1.19
N GLY A 161 -5.13 16.89 -1.28
CA GLY A 161 -5.09 18.11 -0.47
C GLY A 161 -4.81 17.88 1.01
N PHE A 162 -4.02 16.85 1.36
CA PHE A 162 -3.61 16.56 2.73
C PHE A 162 -2.20 17.08 3.01
N GLU A 163 -1.93 17.45 4.26
CA GLU A 163 -0.60 17.90 4.69
C GLU A 163 0.16 16.83 5.48
N ARG A 164 -0.51 15.72 5.83
CA ARG A 164 0.04 14.64 6.64
C ARG A 164 -0.39 13.27 6.12
N ALA A 165 0.49 12.30 6.33
CA ALA A 165 0.17 10.89 6.23
C ALA A 165 0.58 10.15 7.51
N PHE A 166 -0.08 9.03 7.79
CA PHE A 166 0.23 8.10 8.86
C PHE A 166 0.55 6.74 8.23
N TYR A 167 1.83 6.37 8.26
CA TYR A 167 2.28 5.07 7.81
C TYR A 167 2.23 4.09 8.98
N ILE A 168 1.42 3.04 8.86
CA ILE A 168 1.32 2.00 9.88
C ILE A 168 1.75 0.65 9.29
N ALA A 169 2.58 -0.06 10.04
CA ALA A 169 3.09 -1.34 9.60
C ALA A 169 3.06 -2.41 10.69
N VAL A 170 2.92 -3.66 10.28
CA VAL A 170 2.99 -4.83 11.16
C VAL A 170 4.06 -5.79 10.68
N ASN A 171 4.84 -6.33 11.62
CA ASN A 171 5.78 -7.40 11.36
C ASN A 171 5.03 -8.74 11.27
N LYS A 172 5.09 -9.42 10.13
CA LYS A 172 4.40 -10.70 9.91
C LYS A 172 4.92 -11.85 10.79
N ASN A 173 6.08 -11.69 11.43
CA ASN A 173 6.67 -12.72 12.28
C ASN A 173 6.31 -12.54 13.76
N THR A 174 6.23 -11.30 14.24
CA THR A 174 6.08 -10.99 15.67
C THR A 174 4.79 -10.25 16.00
N ASP A 175 4.03 -9.81 14.99
CA ASP A 175 2.85 -8.95 15.11
C ASP A 175 3.15 -7.56 15.72
N GLU A 176 4.44 -7.21 15.81
CA GLU A 176 4.90 -5.90 16.28
C GLU A 176 4.45 -4.78 15.34
N LEU A 177 3.99 -3.66 15.92
CA LEU A 177 3.51 -2.49 15.19
C LEU A 177 4.60 -1.41 15.07
N TYR A 178 4.60 -0.74 13.92
CA TYR A 178 5.35 0.48 13.65
C TYR A 178 4.38 1.57 13.17
N GLY A 179 4.58 2.80 13.63
CA GLY A 179 3.80 3.97 13.23
C GLY A 179 4.70 5.17 12.97
N GLU A 180 4.47 5.88 11.87
CA GLU A 180 5.22 7.08 11.49
C GLU A 180 4.29 8.15 10.90
N ARG A 181 4.42 9.38 11.40
CA ARG A 181 3.79 10.55 10.78
C ARG A 181 4.71 11.15 9.73
N VAL A 182 4.22 11.24 8.50
CA VAL A 182 4.95 11.79 7.36
C VAL A 182 4.41 13.17 7.01
N GLU A 183 5.30 14.12 6.75
CA GLU A 183 4.94 15.46 6.30
C GLU A 183 4.81 15.51 4.79
N TYR A 184 3.91 16.36 4.31
CA TYR A 184 3.80 16.67 2.90
C TYR A 184 5.04 17.43 2.39
N ASP A 185 5.68 16.87 1.37
CA ASP A 185 6.84 17.40 0.66
C ASP A 185 6.38 17.77 -0.76
N LYS A 186 6.00 19.04 -0.93
CA LYS A 186 5.44 19.56 -2.17
C LYS A 186 6.38 19.42 -3.38
N PRO A 187 7.68 19.76 -3.27
CA PRO A 187 8.65 19.49 -4.34
C PRO A 187 8.69 18.01 -4.74
N HIS A 188 8.84 17.09 -3.77
CA HIS A 188 8.91 15.65 -4.06
C HIS A 188 7.64 15.14 -4.73
N ALA A 189 6.48 15.57 -4.24
CA ALA A 189 5.21 15.15 -4.82
C ALA A 189 5.04 15.63 -6.27
N ARG A 190 5.44 16.87 -6.57
CA ARG A 190 5.39 17.42 -7.93
C ARG A 190 6.31 16.66 -8.89
N GLU A 191 7.52 16.33 -8.46
CA GLU A 191 8.43 15.50 -9.26
C GLU A 191 7.78 14.14 -9.61
N ALA A 192 7.06 13.53 -8.65
CA ALA A 192 6.35 12.29 -8.90
C ALA A 192 5.15 12.47 -9.86
N ILE A 193 4.47 13.61 -9.84
CA ILE A 193 3.41 13.94 -10.81
C ILE A 193 3.99 14.19 -12.19
N ASP A 194 5.05 14.98 -12.31
CA ASP A 194 5.69 15.30 -13.60
C ASP A 194 6.28 14.06 -14.29
N LYS A 195 6.65 13.05 -13.48
CA LYS A 195 7.13 11.76 -13.96
C LYS A 195 6.02 10.84 -14.49
N ALA A 196 4.77 11.04 -14.07
CA ALA A 196 3.64 10.17 -14.37
C ALA A 196 3.04 10.44 -15.75
#